data_AF-A0A9D5HBZ6-F1
#
_entry.id   AF-A0A9D5HBZ6-F1
#
_cell.length_a   1.000
_cell.length_b   1.000
_cell.length_c   1.000
_cell.angle_alpha   90.00
_cell.angle_beta   90.00
_cell.angle_gamma   90.00
#
_symmetry.space_group_name_H-M   'P 1'
#
loop_
_entity.id
_entity.type
_entity.pdbx_description
1 polymer ?
#
loop_
_entity_poly.entity_id
_entity_poly.type
_entity_poly.pdbx_seq_one_letter_code
_entity_poly.pdbx_strand_id
1 'polypeptide(L)'
;MACIKGRRERGGRGGGRPPVTGEVSGPRLPSAPFLRSGRPPLPLSPDVPKGNTEEDTKIGWETGSPAHYDDLARYLSAYSAKGKKVYLTAAPQCPYPDAWVGGALDTGLFDYVWVQFYNNPPCQYVSGAVTNLDDAWKQWTSGIKAKNIFLGLPAAPDAAGSGFIPVGDLTSQVLPLLKGSHVYGGVMLWSKYYDDQTGYSSAIKHDV
;
A
#
# COMPACT_ATOMS: atom_id res chain seq x y z
N MET A 1 1.46 -6.37 6.49
CA MET A 1 2.43 -5.22 6.50
C MET A 1 1.84 -4.00 5.78
N ALA A 2 1.30 -3.00 6.51
CA ALA A 2 0.73 -1.76 5.94
C ALA A 2 1.65 -0.53 6.11
N CYS A 3 1.66 0.39 5.14
CA CYS A 3 2.47 1.62 5.13
C CYS A 3 1.61 2.82 4.70
N ILE A 4 1.67 3.93 5.43
CA ILE A 4 1.06 5.20 5.03
C ILE A 4 2.17 6.07 4.41
N LYS A 5 2.14 6.28 3.08
CA LYS A 5 3.19 7.02 2.36
C LYS A 5 2.75 8.43 1.95
N GLY A 6 3.16 9.43 2.72
CA GLY A 6 3.11 10.82 2.30
C GLY A 6 4.16 11.17 1.24
N ARG A 7 3.80 11.17 -0.05
CA ARG A 7 4.73 11.58 -1.13
C ARG A 7 4.85 13.12 -1.20
N ARG A 8 6.06 13.66 -1.01
CA ARG A 8 6.41 15.07 -1.26
C ARG A 8 7.14 15.20 -2.61
N GLU A 9 6.49 15.71 -3.65
CA GLU A 9 7.17 15.97 -4.94
C GLU A 9 8.18 17.12 -4.79
N ARG A 10 9.39 17.07 -5.35
CA ARG A 10 10.37 18.18 -5.26
C ARG A 10 10.14 19.19 -6.38
N GLY A 11 9.95 20.46 -6.01
CA GLY A 11 9.91 21.59 -6.95
C GLY A 11 11.33 22.02 -7.32
N GLY A 12 11.54 22.39 -8.57
CA GLY A 12 12.82 22.76 -9.16
C GLY A 12 13.53 23.93 -8.45
N ARG A 13 14.87 23.93 -8.55
CA ARG A 13 15.76 24.94 -7.98
C ARG A 13 15.62 26.27 -8.74
N GLY A 14 15.27 27.33 -8.02
CA GLY A 14 15.57 28.72 -8.38
C GLY A 14 16.18 29.38 -7.16
N GLY A 15 17.48 29.66 -7.19
CA GLY A 15 18.25 30.17 -6.06
C GLY A 15 18.21 31.70 -5.98
N GLY A 16 17.83 32.21 -4.81
CA GLY A 16 18.05 33.58 -4.36
C GLY A 16 18.02 33.62 -2.83
N ARG A 17 19.15 33.96 -2.19
CA ARG A 17 19.30 34.34 -0.77
C ARG A 17 19.46 35.87 -0.74
N PRO A 18 19.10 36.60 0.34
CA PRO A 18 19.76 36.52 1.66
C PRO A 18 18.81 36.86 2.86
N PRO A 19 19.26 37.28 4.07
CA PRO A 19 19.85 36.44 5.13
C PRO A 19 19.26 36.63 6.57
N VAL A 20 19.74 35.78 7.52
CA VAL A 20 19.69 35.84 9.03
C VAL A 20 18.31 35.87 9.72
N THR A 21 18.02 35.39 10.92
CA THR A 21 18.69 34.96 12.18
C THR A 21 17.65 34.12 12.96
N GLY A 22 18.04 33.17 13.82
CA GLY A 22 17.12 32.63 14.83
C GLY A 22 17.35 31.15 15.16
N GLU A 23 18.35 30.90 15.99
CA GLU A 23 18.63 29.61 16.62
C GLU A 23 17.57 29.34 17.70
N VAL A 24 16.81 28.24 17.57
CA VAL A 24 15.96 27.71 18.65
C VAL A 24 16.37 26.28 18.91
N SER A 25 17.04 26.09 20.04
CA SER A 25 17.51 24.84 20.60
C SER A 25 16.34 24.00 21.12
N GLY A 26 15.88 23.05 20.31
CA GLY A 26 15.01 21.95 20.72
C GLY A 26 15.80 20.71 21.19
N PRO A 27 15.23 19.84 22.02
CA PRO A 27 15.96 18.72 22.63
C PRO A 27 16.44 17.72 21.56
N ARG A 28 17.71 17.33 21.69
CA ARG A 28 18.37 16.30 20.86
C ARG A 28 17.72 14.94 21.11
N LEU A 29 17.11 14.38 20.06
CA LEU A 29 16.72 12.97 20.03
C LEU A 29 17.98 12.09 20.02
N PRO A 30 18.03 10.99 20.79
CA PRO A 30 19.20 10.12 20.84
C PRO A 30 19.41 9.39 19.51
N SER A 31 20.65 9.39 19.05
CA SER A 31 21.15 8.71 17.87
C SER A 31 20.99 7.19 18.02
N ALA A 32 20.12 6.57 17.23
CA ALA A 32 20.04 5.11 17.12
C ALA A 32 21.01 4.60 16.03
N PRO A 33 21.69 3.46 16.26
CA PRO A 33 22.76 2.98 15.40
C PRO A 33 22.28 2.52 14.02
N PHE A 34 23.11 2.84 13.03
CA PHE A 34 22.94 2.54 11.61
C PHE A 34 23.08 1.03 11.35
N LEU A 35 21.97 0.31 11.21
CA LEU A 35 21.97 -1.05 10.67
C LEU A 35 21.50 -1.02 9.21
N ARG A 36 22.44 -1.26 8.31
CA ARG A 36 22.18 -1.50 6.88
C ARG A 36 21.43 -2.83 6.72
N SER A 37 20.17 -2.79 6.32
CA SER A 37 19.52 -3.94 5.67
C SER A 37 18.30 -3.53 4.82
N GLY A 38 18.28 -4.03 3.57
CA GLY A 38 17.08 -4.26 2.74
C GLY A 38 16.34 -3.04 2.19
N ARG A 39 16.54 -2.72 0.91
CA ARG A 39 15.71 -1.75 0.16
C ARG A 39 14.31 -2.32 -0.13
N PRO A 40 13.21 -1.55 0.02
CA PRO A 40 11.86 -2.02 -0.28
C PRO A 40 11.46 -1.93 -1.79
N PRO A 41 10.44 -2.70 -2.24
CA PRO A 41 9.96 -2.77 -3.64
C PRO A 41 9.39 -1.46 -4.22
N LEU A 42 9.65 -1.23 -5.50
CA LEU A 42 8.98 -0.22 -6.34
C LEU A 42 7.68 -0.78 -6.94
N PRO A 43 6.59 0.00 -7.03
CA PRO A 43 5.38 -0.39 -7.75
C PRO A 43 5.59 -0.37 -9.27
N LEU A 44 5.03 -1.35 -9.96
CA LEU A 44 4.89 -1.38 -11.41
C LEU A 44 3.54 -0.78 -11.82
N SER A 45 3.53 0.52 -12.06
CA SER A 45 2.59 1.18 -12.97
C SER A 45 3.39 2.22 -13.77
N PRO A 46 3.11 2.39 -15.07
CA PRO A 46 3.66 3.54 -15.79
C PRO A 46 3.15 4.82 -15.12
N ASP A 47 3.98 5.86 -15.07
CA ASP A 47 3.68 7.21 -14.54
C ASP A 47 3.82 7.49 -13.04
N VAL A 48 4.94 7.07 -12.43
CA VAL A 48 5.44 7.66 -11.18
C VAL A 48 6.87 8.22 -11.37
N PRO A 49 7.08 9.56 -11.36
CA PRO A 49 8.39 10.16 -11.56
C PRO A 49 9.43 9.71 -10.52
N LYS A 50 10.60 9.25 -11.00
CA LYS A 50 11.75 8.84 -10.19
C LYS A 50 12.34 10.06 -9.48
N GLY A 51 12.42 10.03 -8.14
CA GLY A 51 12.80 11.20 -7.34
C GLY A 51 13.32 10.91 -5.93
N ASN A 52 14.27 9.97 -5.78
CA ASN A 52 15.36 9.95 -4.77
C ASN A 52 15.22 10.71 -3.42
N THR A 53 14.22 10.39 -2.58
CA THR A 53 14.28 10.57 -1.11
C THR A 53 13.38 9.51 -0.47
N GLU A 54 13.98 8.41 -0.02
CA GLU A 54 13.31 7.28 0.64
C GLU A 54 13.38 7.48 2.15
N GLU A 55 12.25 7.79 2.77
CA GLU A 55 11.99 7.55 4.19
C GLU A 55 10.55 7.01 4.26
N ASP A 56 10.44 5.68 4.34
CA ASP A 56 9.18 4.94 4.28
C ASP A 56 8.69 4.66 5.71
N THR A 57 7.69 5.39 6.20
CA THR A 57 7.07 5.13 7.52
C THR A 57 5.94 4.10 7.40
N LYS A 58 6.19 2.89 7.92
CA LYS A 58 5.28 1.75 7.96
C LYS A 58 4.31 1.87 9.14
N ILE A 59 3.01 1.63 8.90
CA ILE A 59 1.99 1.50 9.95
C ILE A 59 1.24 0.20 9.72
N GLY A 60 1.74 -0.86 10.33
CA GLY A 60 1.16 -2.18 10.23
C GLY A 60 1.69 -2.98 11.40
N TRP A 61 0.91 -3.00 12.47
CA TRP A 61 1.15 -3.85 13.61
C TRP A 61 0.18 -5.02 13.47
N GLU A 62 0.70 -6.20 13.16
CA GLU A 62 -0.05 -7.46 13.23
C GLU A 62 -0.16 -7.96 14.69
N THR A 63 0.30 -7.13 15.64
CA THR A 63 0.25 -7.27 17.10
C THR A 63 0.28 -5.88 17.74
N GLY A 64 -0.74 -5.45 18.50
CA GLY A 64 -0.77 -4.12 19.13
C GLY A 64 -2.18 -3.65 19.53
N SER A 65 -2.40 -2.34 19.61
CA SER A 65 -3.74 -1.74 19.72
C SER A 65 -4.17 -1.14 18.37
N PRO A 66 -5.42 -1.33 17.93
CA PRO A 66 -5.95 -0.69 16.72
C PRO A 66 -6.29 0.80 16.92
N ALA A 67 -6.14 1.33 18.14
CA ALA A 67 -6.48 2.71 18.46
C ALA A 67 -5.56 3.73 17.76
N HIS A 68 -6.12 4.91 17.46
CA HIS A 68 -5.43 6.13 16.99
C HIS A 68 -4.91 6.14 15.55
N TYR A 69 -5.14 5.09 14.75
CA TYR A 69 -4.78 5.15 13.32
C TYR A 69 -5.65 6.10 12.52
N ASP A 70 -6.89 6.29 12.95
CA ASP A 70 -7.81 7.29 12.44
C ASP A 70 -7.34 8.72 12.78
N ASP A 71 -6.93 8.96 14.04
CA ASP A 71 -6.32 10.22 14.46
C ASP A 71 -5.09 10.53 13.61
N LEU A 72 -4.20 9.55 13.45
CA LEU A 72 -2.98 9.70 12.66
C LEU A 72 -3.28 9.99 11.18
N ALA A 73 -4.28 9.33 10.59
CA ALA A 73 -4.73 9.62 9.23
C ALA A 73 -5.24 11.07 9.11
N ARG A 74 -6.02 11.56 10.07
CA ARG A 74 -6.50 12.95 10.11
C ARG A 74 -5.34 13.94 10.24
N TYR A 75 -4.40 13.69 11.14
CA TYR A 75 -3.22 14.54 11.34
C TYR A 75 -2.37 14.62 10.07
N LEU A 76 -2.06 13.50 9.43
CA LEU A 76 -1.28 13.46 8.19
C LEU A 76 -2.02 14.13 7.02
N SER A 77 -3.33 13.89 6.89
CA SER A 77 -4.15 14.54 5.87
C SER A 77 -4.12 16.07 6.01
N ALA A 78 -4.22 16.59 7.24
CA ALA A 78 -4.19 18.02 7.52
C ALA A 78 -2.87 18.71 7.08
N TYR A 79 -1.75 17.99 7.01
CA TYR A 79 -0.49 18.53 6.46
C TYR A 79 -0.59 18.89 4.98
N SER A 80 -1.55 18.32 4.24
CA SER A 80 -1.79 18.69 2.84
C SER A 80 -2.14 20.17 2.68
N ALA A 81 -2.79 20.79 3.68
CA ALA A 81 -3.12 22.21 3.68
C ALA A 81 -1.88 23.12 3.77
N LYS A 82 -0.73 22.58 4.20
CA LYS A 82 0.54 23.32 4.34
C LYS A 82 1.37 23.32 3.05
N GLY A 83 0.84 22.79 1.95
CA GLY A 83 1.45 22.90 0.63
C GLY A 83 1.23 21.67 -0.24
N LYS A 84 2.04 20.63 -0.03
CA LYS A 84 2.00 19.42 -0.88
C LYS A 84 1.03 18.40 -0.32
N LYS A 85 0.17 17.88 -1.18
CA LYS A 85 -0.77 16.80 -0.83
C LYS A 85 0.01 15.61 -0.28
N VAL A 86 -0.38 15.18 0.91
CA VAL A 86 0.07 13.95 1.55
C VAL A 86 -0.88 12.86 1.08
N TYR A 87 -0.34 11.90 0.32
CA TYR A 87 -1.10 10.71 -0.05
C TYR A 87 -1.17 9.75 1.14
N LEU A 88 -2.33 9.14 1.34
CA LEU A 88 -2.52 8.15 2.40
C LEU A 88 -2.83 6.79 1.79
N THR A 89 -2.16 5.76 2.30
CA THR A 89 -2.24 4.40 1.76
C THR A 89 -2.32 3.36 2.85
N ALA A 90 -2.99 2.24 2.62
CA ALA A 90 -3.15 1.17 3.61
C ALA A 90 -3.03 -0.23 2.98
N ALA A 91 -2.54 -1.19 3.77
CA ALA A 91 -2.51 -2.63 3.43
C ALA A 91 -3.32 -3.46 4.44
N PRO A 92 -4.65 -3.36 4.47
CA PRO A 92 -5.44 -4.24 5.33
C PRO A 92 -5.25 -5.72 4.92
N GLN A 93 -5.56 -6.65 5.82
CA GLN A 93 -5.82 -8.04 5.46
C GLN A 93 -7.16 -8.15 4.73
N CYS A 94 -7.39 -9.22 3.97
CA CYS A 94 -8.65 -9.38 3.24
C CYS A 94 -9.92 -9.59 4.10
N PRO A 95 -9.89 -10.10 5.35
CA PRO A 95 -11.10 -10.14 6.17
C PRO A 95 -11.65 -8.73 6.40
N TYR A 96 -12.91 -8.51 6.02
CA TYR A 96 -13.56 -7.22 6.13
C TYR A 96 -14.57 -7.22 7.30
N PRO A 97 -14.60 -6.17 8.16
CA PRO A 97 -13.65 -5.06 8.21
C PRO A 97 -12.30 -5.50 8.78
N ASP A 98 -11.22 -4.80 8.38
CA ASP A 98 -9.89 -5.07 8.93
C ASP A 98 -9.81 -4.64 10.40
N ALA A 99 -9.40 -5.58 11.27
CA ALA A 99 -9.35 -5.38 12.73
C ALA A 99 -8.37 -4.28 13.18
N TRP A 100 -7.39 -3.91 12.35
CA TRP A 100 -6.31 -3.00 12.73
C TRP A 100 -6.49 -1.62 12.14
N VAL A 101 -6.81 -1.54 10.84
CA VAL A 101 -6.90 -0.27 10.10
C VAL A 101 -8.32 0.07 9.68
N GLY A 102 -9.33 -0.73 10.03
CA GLY A 102 -10.74 -0.48 9.71
C GLY A 102 -11.21 0.92 10.11
N GLY A 103 -11.01 1.30 11.38
CA GLY A 103 -11.40 2.65 11.85
C GLY A 103 -10.68 3.79 11.13
N ALA A 104 -9.43 3.57 10.68
CA ALA A 104 -8.71 4.55 9.87
C ALA A 104 -9.29 4.64 8.44
N LEU A 105 -9.64 3.51 7.84
CA LEU A 105 -10.26 3.45 6.51
C LEU A 105 -11.63 4.12 6.49
N ASP A 106 -12.40 3.98 7.57
CA ASP A 106 -13.71 4.62 7.75
C ASP A 106 -13.65 6.16 7.71
N THR A 107 -12.47 6.75 7.92
CA THR A 107 -12.28 8.20 7.75
C THR A 107 -12.47 8.67 6.30
N GLY A 108 -12.33 7.78 5.31
CA GLY A 108 -12.38 8.09 3.88
C GLY A 108 -11.22 8.96 3.39
N LEU A 109 -10.12 9.02 4.16
CA LEU A 109 -8.95 9.85 3.83
C LEU A 109 -7.91 9.13 2.97
N PHE A 110 -8.04 7.82 2.79
CA PHE A 110 -7.06 7.00 2.07
C PHE A 110 -7.24 7.14 0.54
N ASP A 111 -6.15 7.47 -0.15
CA ASP A 111 -6.15 7.56 -1.61
C ASP A 111 -6.06 6.15 -2.23
N TYR A 112 -5.16 5.29 -1.72
CA TYR A 112 -4.90 3.97 -2.29
C TYR A 112 -4.92 2.88 -1.22
N VAL A 113 -5.63 1.78 -1.47
CA VAL A 113 -5.72 0.66 -0.53
C VAL A 113 -5.35 -0.63 -1.24
N TRP A 114 -4.31 -1.32 -0.76
CA TRP A 114 -3.85 -2.60 -1.33
C TRP A 114 -4.17 -3.74 -0.36
N VAL A 115 -5.36 -4.32 -0.52
CA VAL A 115 -5.88 -5.37 0.36
C VAL A 115 -5.06 -6.65 0.16
N GLN A 116 -4.58 -7.28 1.24
CA GLN A 116 -3.77 -8.49 1.18
C GLN A 116 -4.67 -9.74 1.06
N PHE A 117 -4.81 -10.27 -0.16
CA PHE A 117 -5.63 -11.45 -0.49
C PHE A 117 -4.84 -12.76 -0.35
N TYR A 118 -4.10 -12.91 0.75
CA TYR A 118 -3.27 -14.08 1.06
C TYR A 118 -3.16 -14.29 2.57
N ASN A 119 -2.70 -15.48 2.97
CA ASN A 119 -2.65 -15.95 4.36
C ASN A 119 -4.00 -15.98 5.10
N ASN A 120 -5.12 -15.86 4.38
CA ASN A 120 -6.46 -15.75 4.93
C ASN A 120 -7.44 -16.60 4.09
N PRO A 121 -7.59 -17.90 4.39
CA PRO A 121 -8.47 -18.81 3.65
C PRO A 121 -9.90 -18.33 3.36
N PRO A 122 -10.58 -17.58 4.27
CA PRO A 122 -11.95 -17.12 4.03
C PRO A 122 -12.11 -16.10 2.90
N CYS A 123 -11.03 -15.44 2.47
CA CYS A 123 -11.11 -14.35 1.51
C CYS A 123 -10.01 -14.38 0.44
N GLN A 124 -9.10 -15.36 0.46
CA GLN A 124 -8.07 -15.52 -0.57
C GLN A 124 -8.51 -16.45 -1.70
N TYR A 125 -7.68 -16.52 -2.74
CA TYR A 125 -7.82 -17.52 -3.80
C TYR A 125 -7.50 -18.94 -3.30
N VAL A 126 -8.30 -19.90 -3.73
CA VAL A 126 -8.04 -21.33 -3.62
C VAL A 126 -8.08 -21.91 -5.03
N SER A 127 -7.18 -22.86 -5.34
CA SER A 127 -7.06 -23.40 -6.69
C SER A 127 -8.41 -23.85 -7.26
N GLY A 128 -8.81 -23.26 -8.39
CA GLY A 128 -10.08 -23.53 -9.06
C GLY A 128 -11.33 -22.87 -8.45
N ALA A 129 -11.18 -22.03 -7.43
CA ALA A 129 -12.29 -21.36 -6.76
C ALA A 129 -11.98 -19.88 -6.46
N VAL A 130 -12.67 -18.98 -7.16
CA VAL A 130 -12.54 -17.51 -6.99
C VAL A 130 -13.59 -16.88 -6.06
N THR A 131 -14.63 -17.63 -5.66
CA THR A 131 -15.80 -17.10 -4.94
C THR A 131 -15.44 -16.33 -3.67
N ASN A 132 -14.58 -16.89 -2.81
CA ASN A 132 -14.16 -16.23 -1.56
C ASN A 132 -13.47 -14.88 -1.82
N LEU A 133 -12.60 -14.83 -2.83
CA LEU A 133 -11.89 -13.62 -3.22
C LEU A 133 -12.85 -12.59 -3.82
N ASP A 134 -13.75 -13.01 -4.70
CA ASP A 134 -14.75 -12.15 -5.34
C ASP A 134 -15.72 -11.55 -4.31
N ASP A 135 -16.23 -12.34 -3.38
CA ASP A 135 -17.11 -11.88 -2.30
C ASP A 135 -16.42 -10.87 -1.39
N ALA A 136 -15.17 -11.16 -1.00
CA ALA A 136 -14.38 -10.20 -0.21
C ALA A 136 -14.05 -8.93 -1.00
N TRP A 137 -13.71 -9.04 -2.29
CA TRP A 137 -13.46 -7.89 -3.15
C TRP A 137 -14.69 -6.98 -3.26
N LYS A 138 -15.88 -7.54 -3.38
CA LYS A 138 -17.15 -6.79 -3.37
C LYS A 138 -17.38 -6.08 -2.05
N GLN A 139 -17.10 -6.72 -0.92
CA GLN A 139 -17.17 -6.08 0.41
C GLN A 139 -16.21 -4.89 0.50
N TRP A 140 -14.96 -5.05 0.07
CA TRP A 140 -13.97 -3.97 0.09
C TRP A 140 -14.36 -2.81 -0.83
N THR A 141 -14.75 -3.10 -2.07
CA THR A 141 -15.08 -2.05 -3.05
C THR A 141 -16.36 -1.30 -2.78
N SER A 142 -17.31 -1.89 -2.03
CA SER A 142 -18.54 -1.21 -1.58
C SER A 142 -18.42 -0.60 -0.18
N GLY A 143 -17.54 -1.15 0.66
CA GLY A 143 -17.47 -0.86 2.09
C GLY A 143 -16.52 0.27 2.49
N ILE A 144 -15.59 0.70 1.62
CA ILE A 144 -14.67 1.82 1.92
C ILE A 144 -14.70 2.91 0.86
N LYS A 145 -14.36 4.13 1.28
CA LYS A 145 -14.14 5.26 0.38
C LYS A 145 -12.64 5.44 0.15
N ALA A 146 -12.17 5.01 -1.02
CA ALA A 146 -10.81 5.24 -1.50
C ALA A 146 -10.86 5.60 -2.99
N LYS A 147 -9.80 6.21 -3.54
CA LYS A 147 -9.75 6.50 -4.98
C LYS A 147 -9.55 5.23 -5.77
N ASN A 148 -8.56 4.42 -5.36
CA ASN A 148 -8.28 3.13 -5.98
C ASN A 148 -8.02 2.06 -4.92
N ILE A 149 -8.50 0.86 -5.20
CA ILE A 149 -8.28 -0.36 -4.44
C ILE A 149 -7.50 -1.32 -5.33
N PHE A 150 -6.45 -1.92 -4.78
CA PHE A 150 -5.53 -2.82 -5.46
C PHE A 150 -5.64 -4.22 -4.86
N LEU A 151 -5.53 -5.23 -5.72
CA LEU A 151 -5.44 -6.63 -5.31
C LEU A 151 -4.01 -6.93 -4.85
N GLY A 152 -3.81 -7.19 -3.55
CA GLY A 152 -2.52 -7.59 -3.00
C GLY A 152 -2.30 -9.10 -3.06
N LEU A 153 -1.24 -9.54 -3.73
CA LEU A 153 -0.91 -10.94 -3.96
C LEU A 153 0.55 -11.27 -3.60
N PRO A 154 0.85 -12.53 -3.23
CA PRO A 154 2.22 -13.00 -3.17
C PRO A 154 2.77 -13.18 -4.59
N ALA A 155 4.00 -12.74 -4.82
CA ALA A 155 4.67 -12.83 -6.12
C ALA A 155 5.21 -14.24 -6.42
N ALA A 156 5.27 -15.12 -5.41
CA ALA A 156 5.69 -16.51 -5.56
C ALA A 156 4.91 -17.40 -4.59
N PRO A 157 4.82 -18.73 -4.85
CA PRO A 157 4.24 -19.68 -3.90
C PRO A 157 4.86 -19.58 -2.50
N ASP A 158 6.19 -19.42 -2.44
CA ASP A 158 6.96 -19.37 -1.18
C ASP A 158 6.94 -17.98 -0.51
N ALA A 159 6.26 -16.98 -1.10
CA ALA A 159 6.20 -15.63 -0.54
C ALA A 159 5.14 -15.46 0.56
N ALA A 160 4.23 -16.43 0.69
CA ALA A 160 3.17 -16.47 1.69
C ALA A 160 2.87 -17.92 2.08
N GLY A 161 2.21 -18.14 3.22
CA GLY A 161 1.77 -19.49 3.63
C GLY A 161 0.62 -20.03 2.79
N SER A 162 -0.19 -19.15 2.17
CA SER A 162 -1.25 -19.53 1.24
C SER A 162 -1.76 -18.33 0.44
N GLY A 163 -2.59 -18.58 -0.60
CA GLY A 163 -3.23 -17.53 -1.40
C GLY A 163 -2.46 -17.11 -2.67
N PHE A 164 -1.42 -17.85 -3.06
CA PHE A 164 -0.77 -17.65 -4.35
C PHE A 164 -1.70 -18.00 -5.51
N ILE A 165 -1.71 -17.14 -6.53
CA ILE A 165 -2.54 -17.30 -7.73
C ILE A 165 -1.59 -17.50 -8.92
N PRO A 166 -1.65 -18.64 -9.63
CA PRO A 166 -0.92 -18.80 -10.88
C PRO A 166 -1.32 -17.73 -11.90
N VAL A 167 -0.37 -17.29 -12.74
CA VAL A 167 -0.59 -16.23 -13.74
C VAL A 167 -1.82 -16.51 -14.61
N GLY A 168 -1.97 -17.75 -15.11
CA GLY A 168 -3.10 -18.13 -15.95
C GLY A 168 -4.45 -18.00 -15.25
N ASP A 169 -4.52 -18.35 -13.96
CA ASP A 169 -5.75 -18.22 -13.17
C ASP A 169 -6.04 -16.74 -12.85
N LEU A 170 -5.00 -15.96 -12.53
CA LEU A 170 -5.14 -14.54 -12.27
C LEU A 170 -5.72 -13.82 -13.50
N THR A 171 -5.17 -14.04 -14.69
CA THR A 171 -5.59 -13.33 -15.90
C THR A 171 -6.93 -13.81 -16.45
N SER A 172 -7.22 -15.11 -16.37
CA SER A 172 -8.45 -15.68 -16.95
C SER A 172 -9.66 -15.67 -16.01
N GLN A 173 -9.46 -15.75 -14.69
CA GLN A 173 -10.56 -15.92 -13.73
C GLN A 173 -10.72 -14.72 -12.80
N VAL A 174 -9.61 -14.12 -12.34
CA VAL A 174 -9.66 -13.10 -11.27
C VAL A 174 -9.74 -11.68 -11.84
N LEU A 175 -8.78 -11.26 -12.67
CA LEU A 175 -8.75 -9.89 -13.21
C LEU A 175 -10.04 -9.46 -13.95
N PRO A 176 -10.71 -10.34 -14.74
CA PRO A 176 -11.97 -9.96 -15.38
C PRO A 176 -13.09 -9.57 -14.40
N LEU A 177 -13.14 -10.20 -13.22
CA LEU A 177 -14.12 -9.88 -12.17
C LEU A 177 -13.80 -8.53 -11.53
N LEU A 178 -12.52 -8.28 -11.25
CA LEU A 178 -12.06 -7.10 -10.51
C LEU A 178 -12.15 -5.82 -11.35
N LYS A 179 -11.81 -5.91 -12.63
CA LYS A 179 -11.86 -4.78 -13.59
C LYS A 179 -13.27 -4.25 -13.84
N GLY A 180 -14.31 -4.98 -13.46
CA GLY A 180 -15.69 -4.48 -13.46
C GLY A 180 -15.93 -3.36 -12.44
N SER A 181 -15.07 -3.22 -11.43
CA SER A 181 -15.18 -2.16 -10.42
C SER A 181 -14.48 -0.88 -10.84
N HIS A 182 -15.18 0.25 -10.75
CA HIS A 182 -14.63 1.57 -11.07
C HIS A 182 -13.52 2.04 -10.13
N VAL A 183 -13.38 1.41 -8.95
CA VAL A 183 -12.29 1.69 -8.00
C VAL A 183 -11.10 0.74 -8.17
N TYR A 184 -11.11 -0.18 -9.14
CA TYR A 184 -9.96 -1.04 -9.40
C TYR A 184 -8.74 -0.21 -9.83
N GLY A 185 -7.65 -0.32 -9.06
CA GLY A 185 -6.40 0.40 -9.29
C GLY A 185 -5.27 -0.43 -9.90
N GLY A 186 -5.35 -1.76 -9.82
CA GLY A 186 -4.28 -2.66 -10.24
C GLY A 186 -3.96 -3.76 -9.22
N VAL A 187 -2.72 -4.26 -9.29
CA VAL A 187 -2.21 -5.34 -8.44
C VAL A 187 -1.01 -4.83 -7.61
N MET A 188 -0.92 -5.26 -6.35
CA MET A 188 0.22 -5.08 -5.46
C MET A 188 0.89 -6.45 -5.23
N LEU A 189 2.22 -6.52 -5.31
CA LEU A 189 2.95 -7.77 -5.18
C LEU A 189 3.84 -7.79 -3.93
N TRP A 190 3.67 -8.82 -3.11
CA TRP A 190 4.56 -9.17 -2.02
C TRP A 190 5.50 -10.31 -2.44
N SER A 191 6.79 -10.09 -2.66
CA SER A 191 7.52 -8.81 -2.65
C SER A 191 8.50 -8.78 -3.82
N LYS A 192 9.22 -7.66 -4.02
CA LYS A 192 10.24 -7.53 -5.08
C LYS A 192 11.23 -8.69 -5.12
N TYR A 193 11.64 -9.20 -3.96
CA TYR A 193 12.59 -10.31 -3.86
C TYR A 193 12.08 -11.55 -4.60
N TYR A 194 10.83 -11.92 -4.34
CA TYR A 194 10.17 -13.07 -4.99
C TYR A 194 9.78 -12.79 -6.42
N ASP A 195 9.39 -11.54 -6.72
CA ASP A 195 9.08 -11.10 -8.08
C ASP A 195 10.30 -11.17 -9.00
N ASP A 196 11.49 -10.78 -8.51
CA ASP A 196 12.74 -10.89 -9.27
C ASP A 196 13.13 -12.32 -9.61
N GLN A 197 12.72 -13.28 -8.76
CA GLN A 197 13.01 -14.70 -8.96
C GLN A 197 12.03 -15.37 -9.92
N THR A 198 10.77 -14.97 -9.89
CA THR A 198 9.69 -15.64 -10.63
C THR A 198 9.27 -14.90 -11.89
N GLY A 199 9.58 -13.60 -12.00
CA GLY A 199 9.12 -12.74 -13.09
C GLY A 199 7.60 -12.51 -13.09
N TYR A 200 6.92 -12.69 -11.95
CA TYR A 200 5.46 -12.66 -11.85
C TYR A 200 4.87 -11.37 -12.42
N SER A 201 5.44 -10.22 -12.06
CA SER A 201 5.01 -8.92 -12.54
C SER A 201 5.21 -8.73 -14.04
N SER A 202 6.29 -9.28 -14.59
CA SER A 202 6.56 -9.25 -16.03
C SER A 202 5.52 -10.07 -16.80
N ALA A 203 5.06 -11.17 -16.20
CA ALA A 203 4.06 -12.05 -16.80
C ALA A 203 2.64 -11.44 -16.82
N ILE A 204 2.29 -10.59 -15.85
CA ILE A 204 0.95 -9.99 -15.74
C ILE A 204 0.87 -8.54 -16.23
N LYS A 205 2.00 -7.92 -16.60
CA LYS A 205 2.11 -6.48 -16.88
C LYS A 205 1.12 -5.97 -17.93
N HIS A 206 0.80 -6.79 -18.93
CA HIS A 206 -0.10 -6.42 -20.02
C HIS A 206 -1.57 -6.65 -19.68
N ASP A 207 -1.84 -7.40 -18.61
CA ASP A 207 -3.17 -7.75 -18.15
C ASP A 207 -3.66 -6.86 -17.01
N VAL A 208 -2.80 -6.09 -16.36
CA VAL A 208 -3.16 -5.22 -15.21
C VAL A 208 -3.55 -3.82 -15.67
#